data_AF-A0A916I742-F1
#
_entry.id   AF-A0A916I742-F1
#
_cell.length_a   1.000
_cell.length_b   1.000
_cell.length_c   1.000
_cell.angle_alpha   90.00
_cell.angle_beta   90.00
_cell.angle_gamma   90.00
#
_symmetry.space_group_name_H-M   'P 1'
#
loop_
_entity.id
_entity.type
_entity.pdbx_description
1 polymer ?
#
loop_
_entity_poly.entity_id
_entity_poly.type
_entity_poly.pdbx_seq_one_letter_code
_entity_poly.pdbx_strand_id
1 'polypeptide(L)'
;MLQTIEVEIDAKGHIHPLEKLPLPLKGKSRALLTILPDQPAAKAGKAKQETPAYGVLTTTRSVTLEEMEAAIHAQAASYDRH
;
A
#
# COMPACT_ATOMS: atom_id res chain seq x y z
N MET A 1 15.10 -8.99 19.16
CA MET A 1 15.13 -9.06 17.69
C MET A 1 13.73 -9.39 17.20
N LEU A 2 13.21 -8.68 16.20
CA LEU A 2 11.95 -9.04 15.54
C LEU A 2 12.25 -10.17 14.55
N GLN A 3 11.54 -11.29 14.67
CA GLN A 3 11.63 -12.39 13.71
C GLN A 3 10.58 -12.19 12.63
N THR A 4 11.02 -12.17 11.37
CA THR A 4 10.13 -12.19 10.21
C THR A 4 9.84 -13.64 9.87
N ILE A 5 8.58 -13.96 9.63
CA ILE A 5 8.12 -15.31 9.24
C ILE A 5 7.33 -15.20 7.95
N GLU A 6 7.40 -16.22 7.11
CA GLU A 6 6.58 -16.33 5.92
C GLU A 6 5.28 -17.07 6.24
N VAL A 7 4.17 -16.56 5.70
CA VAL A 7 2.83 -17.09 5.94
C VAL A 7 2.03 -17.07 4.63
N GLU A 8 1.20 -18.08 4.42
CA GLU A 8 0.17 -18.09 3.38
C GLU A 8 -1.15 -17.56 3.98
N ILE A 9 -1.89 -16.78 3.21
CA ILE A 9 -3.22 -16.30 3.59
C ILE A 9 -4.23 -16.92 2.63
N ASP A 10 -5.16 -17.71 3.17
CA ASP A 10 -6.17 -18.36 2.35
C ASP A 10 -7.29 -17.37 1.91
N ALA A 11 -8.15 -17.82 0.99
CA ALA A 11 -9.27 -17.02 0.49
C ALA A 11 -10.31 -16.63 1.56
N LYS A 12 -10.24 -17.22 2.76
CA LYS A 12 -11.10 -16.90 3.91
C LYS A 12 -10.37 -15.99 4.92
N GLY A 13 -9.12 -15.63 4.66
CA GLY A 13 -8.30 -14.77 5.52
C GLY A 13 -7.61 -15.50 6.67
N HIS A 14 -7.57 -16.84 6.68
CA HIS A 14 -6.77 -17.55 7.68
C HIS A 14 -5.29 -17.50 7.33
N ILE A 15 -4.47 -17.34 8.37
CA ILE A 15 -3.01 -17.27 8.25
C ILE A 15 -2.43 -18.65 8.55
N HIS A 16 -1.72 -19.21 7.57
CA HIS A 16 -1.05 -20.49 7.65
C HIS A 16 0.46 -20.26 7.63
N PRO A 17 1.16 -20.42 8.76
CA PRO A 17 2.62 -20.30 8.79
C PRO A 17 3.26 -21.36 7.89
N LEU A 18 4.21 -20.95 7.05
CA LEU A 18 4.97 -21.88 6.21
C LEU A 18 6.05 -22.62 7.02
N GLU A 19 6.48 -22.01 8.13
CA GLU A 19 7.45 -22.58 9.07
C GLU A 19 6.78 -22.99 10.38
N LYS A 20 7.36 -23.98 11.08
CA LYS A 20 6.90 -24.36 12.41
C LYS A 20 7.21 -23.24 13.41
N LEU A 21 6.19 -22.49 13.77
CA LEU A 21 6.31 -21.51 14.84
C LEU A 21 6.48 -22.21 16.19
N PRO A 22 7.36 -21.71 17.07
CA PRO A 22 7.43 -22.19 18.43
C PRO A 22 6.10 -21.91 19.11
N LEU A 23 5.35 -22.98 19.41
CA LEU A 23 4.09 -22.89 20.13
C LEU A 23 4.40 -22.42 21.56
N PRO A 24 3.75 -21.34 22.05
CA PRO A 24 3.91 -20.96 23.45
C PRO A 24 3.42 -22.11 24.33
N LEU A 25 4.27 -22.53 25.28
CA LEU A 25 4.04 -23.66 26.18
C LEU A 25 2.71 -23.59 26.93
N LYS A 26 2.17 -22.37 27.14
CA LYS A 26 0.80 -22.11 27.63
C LYS A 26 0.33 -20.76 27.09
N GLY A 27 -0.84 -20.71 26.45
CA GLY A 27 -1.53 -19.45 26.11
C GLY A 27 -1.73 -19.21 24.61
N LYS A 28 -2.39 -18.08 24.29
CA LYS A 28 -2.66 -17.63 22.91
C LYS A 28 -1.44 -16.87 22.40
N SER A 29 -0.90 -17.26 21.25
CA SER A 29 0.15 -16.49 20.57
C SER A 29 -0.45 -15.26 19.88
N ARG A 30 0.23 -14.12 19.95
CA ARG A 30 -0.15 -12.89 19.25
C ARG A 30 1.02 -12.47 18.37
N ALA A 31 0.74 -12.10 17.12
CA ALA A 31 1.72 -11.59 16.18
C ALA A 31 1.25 -10.26 15.59
N LEU A 32 2.20 -9.44 15.14
CA LEU A 32 1.95 -8.22 14.38
C LEU A 32 2.19 -8.50 12.90
N LEU A 33 1.14 -8.39 12.09
CA LEU A 33 1.27 -8.48 10.63
C LEU A 33 1.67 -7.10 10.09
N THR A 34 2.82 -7.03 9.43
CA THR A 34 3.26 -5.83 8.72
C THR A 34 3.20 -6.11 7.23
N ILE A 35 2.29 -5.44 6.51
CA ILE A 35 2.21 -5.51 5.06
C ILE A 35 3.18 -4.47 4.51
N LEU A 36 4.25 -4.93 3.86
CA LEU A 36 5.16 -4.04 3.16
C LEU A 36 4.56 -3.70 1.80
N PRO A 37 4.51 -2.42 1.40
CA PRO A 37 4.11 -2.06 0.05
C PRO A 37 5.07 -2.72 -0.95
N ASP A 38 4.55 -3.16 -2.10
CA ASP A 38 5.37 -3.72 -3.18
C ASP A 38 6.55 -2.79 -3.44
N GLN A 39 7.76 -3.26 -3.12
CA GLN A 39 8.95 -2.62 -3.65
C GLN A 39 8.86 -2.79 -5.16
N PRO A 40 8.88 -1.71 -5.96
CA PRO A 40 8.92 -1.86 -7.39
C PRO A 40 10.19 -2.65 -7.71
N ALA A 41 10.01 -3.90 -8.15
CA ALA A 41 11.10 -4.70 -8.70
C ALA A 41 11.81 -3.80 -9.71
N ALA A 42 13.10 -3.54 -9.53
CA ALA A 42 13.88 -2.74 -10.45
C ALA A 42 13.80 -3.40 -11.84
N LYS A 43 12.84 -2.96 -12.66
CA LYS A 43 12.60 -3.51 -14.00
C LYS A 43 13.68 -2.95 -14.92
N ALA A 44 14.68 -3.78 -15.20
CA ALA A 44 15.44 -3.67 -16.44
C ALA A 44 14.51 -4.00 -17.62
N GLY A 45 14.32 -3.06 -18.54
CA GLY A 45 13.71 -3.34 -19.84
C GLY A 45 12.70 -2.29 -20.29
N LYS A 46 13.12 -1.45 -21.24
CA LYS A 46 12.39 -0.33 -21.84
C LYS A 46 11.01 -0.74 -22.40
N ALA A 47 9.96 -0.33 -21.72
CA ALA A 47 8.68 -0.01 -22.35
C ALA A 47 8.52 1.51 -22.27
N LYS A 48 8.01 2.14 -23.33
CA LYS A 48 7.72 3.57 -23.39
C LYS A 48 6.79 3.90 -22.24
N GLN A 49 7.37 4.43 -21.17
CA GLN A 49 6.71 4.63 -19.89
C GLN A 49 5.83 5.86 -20.08
N GLU A 50 4.55 5.64 -20.40
CA GLU A 50 3.54 6.65 -20.08
C GLU A 50 3.64 6.83 -18.57
N THR A 51 4.30 7.90 -18.13
CA THR A 51 4.31 8.29 -16.73
C THR A 51 2.86 8.56 -16.36
N PRO A 52 2.22 7.72 -15.55
CA PRO A 52 0.87 8.01 -15.16
C PRO A 52 0.91 9.25 -14.27
N ALA A 53 0.09 10.24 -14.61
CA ALA A 53 -0.01 11.51 -13.88
C ALA A 53 -0.80 11.28 -12.57
N TYR A 54 -0.17 10.60 -11.62
CA TYR A 54 -0.68 10.47 -10.26
C TYR A 54 -0.09 11.58 -9.39
N GLY A 55 -0.94 12.20 -8.57
CA GLY A 55 -0.56 13.25 -7.63
C GLY A 55 -1.31 13.09 -6.31
N VAL A 56 -0.74 13.63 -5.24
CA VAL A 56 -1.37 13.63 -3.92
C VAL A 56 -1.96 15.00 -3.65
N LEU A 57 -3.27 15.07 -3.47
CA LEU A 57 -3.93 16.26 -2.94
C LEU A 57 -3.85 16.23 -1.43
N THR A 58 -3.19 17.23 -0.85
CA THR A 58 -3.09 17.39 0.61
C THR A 58 -4.04 18.49 1.08
N THR A 59 -4.74 18.24 2.19
CA THR A 59 -5.62 19.22 2.84
C THR A 59 -5.40 19.20 4.34
N THR A 60 -5.47 20.37 4.98
CA THR A 60 -5.38 20.50 6.45
C THR A 60 -6.73 20.40 7.15
N ARG A 61 -7.82 20.24 6.39
CA ARG A 61 -9.20 20.16 6.88
C ARG A 61 -10.02 19.13 6.10
N SER A 62 -11.12 18.68 6.69
CA SER A 62 -12.14 17.90 5.99
C SER A 62 -12.76 18.74 4.87
N VAL A 63 -13.00 18.13 3.72
CA VAL A 63 -13.57 18.76 2.53
C VAL A 63 -14.71 17.91 1.97
N THR A 64 -15.65 18.54 1.29
CA THR A 64 -16.72 17.81 0.59
C THR A 64 -16.21 17.20 -0.71
N LEU A 65 -17.02 16.31 -1.31
CA LEU A 65 -16.71 15.71 -2.60
C LEU A 65 -16.63 16.79 -3.70
N GLU A 66 -17.55 17.76 -3.70
CA GLU A 66 -17.54 18.84 -4.68
C GLU A 66 -16.29 19.72 -4.56
N GLU A 67 -15.82 20.01 -3.34
CA GLU A 67 -14.58 20.77 -3.11
C GLU A 67 -13.34 20.01 -3.61
N MET A 68 -13.31 18.69 -3.46
CA MET A 68 -12.23 17.84 -3.97
C MET A 68 -12.22 17.82 -5.51
N GLU A 69 -13.37 17.62 -6.15
CA GLU A 69 -13.49 17.61 -7.62
C GLU A 69 -13.08 18.96 -8.22
N ALA A 70 -13.53 20.07 -7.62
CA ALA A 70 -13.14 21.41 -8.05
C ALA A 70 -11.62 21.63 -7.97
N ALA A 71 -10.96 21.13 -6.92
CA ALA A 71 -9.51 21.24 -6.76
C ALA A 71 -8.74 20.40 -7.81
N ILE A 72 -9.23 19.20 -8.14
CA ILE A 72 -8.65 18.36 -9.20
C ILE A 72 -8.70 19.09 -10.54
N HIS A 73 -9.87 19.64 -10.90
CA HIS A 73 -10.05 20.36 -12.15
C HIS A 73 -9.21 21.65 -12.24
N ALA A 74 -9.10 22.40 -11.14
CA ALA A 74 -8.26 23.60 -11.09
C ALA A 74 -6.76 23.27 -11.29
N GLN A 75 -6.29 22.19 -10.67
CA GLN A 75 -4.90 21.74 -10.83
C GLN A 75 -4.63 21.26 -12.26
N ALA A 76 -5.55 20.52 -12.88
CA ALA A 76 -5.42 20.08 -14.26
C ALA A 76 -5.33 21.27 -15.24
N ALA A 77 -6.16 22.30 -15.05
CA ALA A 77 -6.13 23.52 -15.87
C ALA A 77 -4.85 24.36 -15.72
N SER A 78 -4.12 24.20 -14.60
CA SER A 78 -2.81 24.85 -14.39
C SER A 78 -1.67 24.11 -15.08
N TYR A 79 -1.79 22.79 -15.27
CA TYR A 79 -0.77 21.96 -15.90
C TYR A 79 -0.77 22.10 -17.44
N ASP A 80 -1.92 22.37 -18.05
CA ASP A 80 -2.09 22.51 -19.51
C ASP A 80 -1.56 23.84 -20.10
N ARG A 81 -1.04 24.74 -19.25
CA ARG A 81 -0.47 26.04 -19.68
C ARG A 81 1.06 26.08 -19.77
N HIS A 82 1.73 24.94 -19.61
CA HIS A 82 3.19 24.80 -19.71
C HIS A 82 3.57 23.82 -20.82
#